data_AF-A0AAD5TTC7-F1
#
_entry.id   AF-A0AAD5TTC7-F1
#
_cell.length_a   1.000
_cell.length_b   1.000
_cell.length_c   1.000
_cell.angle_alpha   90.00
_cell.angle_beta   90.00
_cell.angle_gamma   90.00
#
_symmetry.space_group_name_H-M   'P 1'
#
loop_
_entity.id
_entity.type
_entity.pdbx_description
1 polymer ?
#
loop_
_entity_poly.entity_id
_entity_poly.type
_entity_poly.pdbx_seq_one_letter_code
_entity_poly.pdbx_strand_id
1 'polypeptide(L)'
;FQIDQEYKHKEYLDWLTNWFFIRGYCASIKPKTINRGDIKIVRLTLYTYTNLDWIYNAFYKINYSSSSSKSTKIKVLPSFVANFLTPASLAALIMQDGSRQKGQGVFIATNCFTFTECQFLSSLLSSTFDIKTSVVSAGVPQQWR
;
A
#
# COMPACT_ATOMS: atom_id res chain seq x y z
N PHE A 1 -0.86 -7.38 -12.01
CA PHE A 1 -0.83 -6.30 -11.00
C PHE A 1 -0.66 -4.96 -11.70
N GLN A 2 -1.41 -3.93 -11.30
CA GLN A 2 -1.26 -2.56 -11.80
C GLN A 2 -1.04 -1.64 -10.60
N ILE A 3 -0.08 -0.73 -10.71
CA ILE A 3 0.25 0.25 -9.68
C ILE A 3 0.13 1.63 -10.32
N ASP A 4 -0.76 2.45 -9.77
CA ASP A 4 -1.10 3.78 -10.27
C ASP A 4 -0.73 4.83 -9.24
N GLN A 5 -0.21 5.96 -9.71
CA GLN A 5 0.00 7.16 -8.91
C GLN A 5 -0.31 8.42 -9.71
N GLU A 6 -0.62 9.51 -9.02
CA GLU A 6 -0.70 10.82 -9.68
C GLU A 6 0.64 11.24 -10.26
N TYR A 7 0.61 12.01 -11.34
CA TYR A 7 1.82 12.43 -12.08
C TYR A 7 2.86 13.18 -11.22
N LYS A 8 2.43 13.85 -10.14
CA LYS A 8 3.35 14.49 -9.18
C LYS A 8 4.29 13.51 -8.46
N HIS A 9 4.00 12.21 -8.50
CA HIS A 9 4.82 11.13 -7.94
C HIS A 9 5.47 10.28 -9.03
N LYS A 10 5.64 10.82 -10.24
CA LYS A 10 6.16 10.08 -11.41
C LYS A 10 7.54 9.48 -11.12
N GLU A 11 8.42 10.20 -10.45
CA GLU A 11 9.79 9.80 -10.17
C GLU A 11 9.84 8.51 -9.33
N TYR A 12 8.93 8.39 -8.35
CA TYR A 12 8.76 7.15 -7.58
C TYR A 12 8.32 5.99 -8.49
N LEU A 13 7.38 6.24 -9.40
CA LEU A 13 6.95 5.21 -10.37
C LEU A 13 8.00 4.87 -11.42
N ASP A 14 8.83 5.82 -11.83
CA ASP A 14 9.97 5.56 -12.72
C ASP A 14 10.98 4.65 -12.03
N TRP A 15 11.35 4.95 -10.78
CA TRP A 15 12.24 4.10 -9.97
C TRP A 15 11.65 2.70 -9.79
N LEU A 16 10.38 2.60 -9.42
CA LEU A 16 9.71 1.32 -9.19
C LEU A 16 9.60 0.50 -10.48
N THR A 17 9.27 1.16 -11.60
CA THR A 17 9.22 0.51 -12.91
C THR A 17 10.59 -0.04 -13.31
N ASN A 18 11.66 0.75 -13.14
CA ASN A 18 13.01 0.27 -13.41
C ASN A 18 13.37 -0.93 -12.52
N TRP A 19 13.01 -0.90 -11.23
CA TRP A 19 13.26 -2.00 -10.29
C TRP A 19 12.59 -3.31 -10.73
N PHE A 20 11.35 -3.25 -11.21
CA PHE A 20 10.62 -4.41 -11.73
C PHE A 20 11.11 -4.83 -13.11
N PHE A 21 11.46 -3.89 -13.98
CA PHE A 21 11.94 -4.13 -15.34
C PHE A 21 13.25 -4.93 -15.34
N ILE A 22 14.25 -4.51 -14.55
CA ILE A 22 15.53 -5.23 -14.47
C ILE A 22 15.40 -6.65 -13.91
N ARG A 23 14.28 -6.96 -13.25
CA ARG A 23 13.93 -8.30 -12.73
C ARG A 23 12.98 -9.09 -13.64
N GLY A 24 12.66 -8.55 -14.82
CA GLY A 24 11.82 -9.21 -15.81
C GLY A 24 10.31 -9.20 -15.50
N TYR A 25 9.84 -8.36 -14.58
CA TYR A 25 8.42 -8.35 -14.19
C TYR A 25 7.51 -7.44 -15.04
N CYS A 26 8.07 -6.60 -15.90
CA CYS A 26 7.29 -5.74 -16.80
C CYS A 26 7.99 -5.53 -18.15
N ALA A 27 7.19 -5.21 -19.17
CA ALA A 27 7.66 -5.11 -20.56
C ALA A 27 8.44 -3.83 -20.88
N SER A 28 8.32 -2.79 -20.05
CA SER A 28 8.86 -1.46 -20.33
C SER A 28 9.58 -0.91 -19.11
N ILE A 29 10.73 -0.27 -19.35
CA ILE A 29 11.52 0.47 -18.36
C ILE A 29 10.86 1.80 -17.95
N LYS A 30 9.91 2.30 -18.74
CA LYS A 30 9.15 3.52 -18.42
C LYS A 30 7.67 3.20 -18.16
N PRO A 31 7.06 3.79 -17.12
CA PRO A 31 5.64 3.63 -16.86
C PRO A 31 4.80 4.38 -17.91
N LYS A 32 3.55 3.94 -18.08
CA LYS A 32 2.60 4.57 -19.01
C LYS A 32 1.95 5.77 -18.33
N THR A 33 1.90 6.90 -19.01
CA THR A 33 1.10 8.05 -18.57
C THR A 33 -0.30 7.96 -19.17
N ILE A 34 -1.34 8.20 -18.36
CA ILE A 34 -2.75 8.10 -18.73
C ILE A 34 -3.48 9.32 -18.17
N ASN A 35 -4.39 9.91 -18.94
CA ASN A 35 -5.28 10.96 -18.45
C ASN A 35 -6.60 10.33 -17.98
N ARG A 36 -7.04 10.66 -16.76
CA ARG A 36 -8.34 10.26 -16.21
C ARG A 36 -9.08 11.53 -15.79
N GLY A 37 -9.92 12.05 -16.71
CA GLY A 37 -10.45 13.41 -16.59
C GLY A 37 -9.30 14.42 -16.58
N ASP A 38 -9.31 15.32 -15.62
CA ASP A 38 -8.28 16.36 -15.46
C ASP A 38 -7.02 15.85 -14.72
N ILE A 39 -7.05 14.62 -14.20
CA ILE A 39 -5.94 14.05 -13.43
C ILE A 39 -5.05 13.23 -14.36
N LYS A 40 -3.76 13.55 -14.35
CA LYS A 40 -2.72 12.78 -15.02
C LYS A 40 -2.19 11.70 -14.08
N ILE A 41 -2.23 10.44 -14.53
CA ILE A 41 -1.83 9.25 -13.78
C ILE A 41 -0.62 8.61 -14.45
N VAL A 42 0.30 8.09 -13.66
CA VAL A 42 1.44 7.26 -14.08
C VAL A 42 1.16 5.83 -13.63
N ARG A 43 1.20 4.89 -14.57
CA ARG A 43 0.84 3.48 -14.38
C ARG A 43 2.02 2.56 -14.69
N LEU A 44 2.35 1.72 -13.73
CA LEU A 44 3.16 0.53 -13.90
C LEU A 44 2.25 -0.69 -14.06
N THR A 45 2.47 -1.47 -15.12
CA THR A 45 1.79 -2.77 -15.34
C THR A 45 2.81 -3.88 -15.27
N LEU A 46 2.63 -4.79 -14.32
CA LEU A 46 3.41 -6.03 -14.25
C LEU A 46 2.76 -7.08 -15.15
N TYR A 47 3.58 -8.01 -15.66
CA TYR A 47 3.05 -9.23 -16.27
C TYR A 47 2.16 -9.99 -15.30
N THR A 48 1.21 -10.74 -15.86
CA THR A 48 0.33 -11.59 -15.06
C THR A 48 1.09 -12.86 -14.71
N TYR A 49 1.49 -12.95 -13.45
CA TYR A 49 2.05 -14.18 -12.91
C TYR A 49 1.14 -14.73 -11.81
N THR A 50 0.65 -15.95 -11.99
CA THR A 50 -0.17 -16.67 -11.01
C THR A 50 0.59 -16.91 -9.71
N ASN A 51 1.93 -16.96 -9.75
CA ASN A 51 2.77 -17.07 -8.56
C ASN A 51 2.73 -15.83 -7.65
N LEU A 52 2.09 -14.72 -8.07
CA LEU A 52 1.87 -13.53 -7.24
C LEU A 52 0.45 -13.48 -6.67
N ASP A 53 -0.44 -14.40 -7.05
CA ASP A 53 -1.84 -14.41 -6.61
C ASP A 53 -1.96 -14.57 -5.10
N TRP A 54 -1.01 -15.28 -4.47
CA TRP A 54 -0.99 -15.43 -3.02
C TRP A 54 -0.88 -14.08 -2.28
N ILE A 55 -0.16 -13.09 -2.86
CA ILE A 55 -0.04 -11.74 -2.28
C ILE A 55 -1.42 -11.08 -2.29
N TYR A 56 -2.09 -11.12 -3.45
CA TYR A 56 -3.43 -10.55 -3.57
C TYR A 56 -4.43 -11.24 -2.63
N ASN A 57 -4.45 -12.58 -2.61
CA ASN A 57 -5.34 -13.38 -1.79
C ASN A 57 -5.06 -13.25 -0.27
N ALA A 58 -3.83 -12.89 0.10
CA ALA A 58 -3.48 -12.57 1.46
C ALA A 58 -4.09 -11.25 1.91
N PHE A 59 -3.90 -10.20 1.12
CA PHE A 59 -4.35 -8.85 1.45
C PHE A 59 -5.84 -8.61 1.18
N TYR A 60 -6.53 -9.42 0.39
CA TYR A 60 -7.95 -9.23 0.09
C TYR A 60 -8.77 -10.45 0.48
N LYS A 61 -9.61 -10.31 1.51
CA LYS A 61 -10.50 -11.36 2.01
C LYS A 61 -11.94 -11.09 1.60
N ILE A 62 -12.68 -12.17 1.36
CA ILE A 62 -14.10 -12.08 1.06
C ILE A 62 -14.84 -11.78 2.36
N ASN A 63 -15.64 -10.71 2.35
CA ASN A 63 -16.63 -10.44 3.36
C ASN A 63 -18.02 -10.72 2.79
N TYR A 64 -18.78 -11.55 3.50
CA TYR A 64 -20.17 -11.86 3.20
C TYR A 64 -21.04 -10.92 4.02
N SER A 65 -21.70 -9.98 3.36
CA SER A 65 -22.70 -9.15 4.03
C SER A 65 -23.94 -10.00 4.32
N SER A 66 -24.31 -10.11 5.59
CA SER A 66 -25.54 -10.80 6.01
C SER A 66 -26.81 -10.19 5.41
N SER A 67 -26.72 -8.97 4.87
CA SER A 67 -27.86 -8.21 4.33
C SER A 67 -27.90 -8.19 2.79
N SER A 68 -26.94 -8.81 2.09
CA SER A 68 -26.97 -8.88 0.62
C SER A 68 -26.22 -10.11 0.11
N SER A 69 -26.76 -10.81 -0.90
CA SER A 69 -26.07 -11.92 -1.60
C SER A 69 -24.79 -11.51 -2.35
N LYS A 70 -24.33 -10.26 -2.21
CA LYS A 70 -23.10 -9.74 -2.80
C LYS A 70 -21.95 -9.91 -1.82
N SER A 71 -20.95 -10.67 -2.23
CA SER A 71 -19.65 -10.73 -1.57
C SER A 71 -18.81 -9.51 -1.95
N THR A 72 -18.21 -8.83 -0.99
CA THR A 72 -17.22 -7.77 -1.24
C THR A 72 -15.83 -8.25 -0.83
N LYS A 73 -14.79 -7.74 -1.49
CA LYS A 73 -13.40 -7.97 -1.05
C LYS A 73 -12.97 -6.81 -0.19
N ILE A 74 -12.51 -7.12 1.02
CA ILE A 74 -12.00 -6.13 1.97
C ILE A 74 -10.50 -6.34 2.09
N LYS A 75 -9.76 -5.22 2.08
CA LYS A 75 -8.33 -5.25 2.31
C LYS A 75 -8.06 -5.52 3.79
N VAL A 76 -7.16 -6.44 4.09
CA VAL A 76 -6.71 -6.80 5.43
C VAL A 76 -5.19 -6.74 5.50
N LEU A 77 -4.64 -6.63 6.71
CA LEU A 77 -3.20 -6.70 6.96
C LEU A 77 -2.78 -8.14 7.33
N PRO A 78 -2.10 -8.89 6.44
CA PRO A 78 -1.71 -10.27 6.72
C PRO A 78 -0.62 -10.34 7.79
N SER A 79 -0.68 -11.36 8.65
CA SER A 79 0.30 -11.56 9.73
C SER A 79 1.72 -11.77 9.22
N PHE A 80 1.91 -12.39 8.04
CA PHE A 80 3.23 -12.63 7.47
C PHE A 80 3.96 -11.35 7.07
N VAL A 81 3.29 -10.18 7.04
CA VAL A 81 3.95 -8.89 6.73
C VAL A 81 5.15 -8.65 7.66
N ALA A 82 5.12 -9.16 8.89
CA ALA A 82 6.25 -9.17 9.80
C ALA A 82 7.55 -9.71 9.17
N ASN A 83 7.46 -10.73 8.31
CA ASN A 83 8.61 -11.37 7.68
C ASN A 83 9.20 -10.56 6.52
N PHE A 84 8.47 -9.57 6.00
CA PHE A 84 8.87 -8.76 4.85
C PHE A 84 9.12 -7.29 5.24
N LEU A 85 9.02 -6.97 6.52
CA LEU A 85 9.23 -5.63 7.02
C LEU A 85 10.73 -5.34 7.13
N THR A 86 11.24 -4.56 6.18
CA THR A 86 12.63 -4.12 6.05
C THR A 86 12.68 -2.60 5.95
N PRO A 87 13.84 -1.96 6.13
CA PRO A 87 13.95 -0.51 5.91
C PRO A 87 13.49 -0.09 4.51
N ALA A 88 13.74 -0.92 3.49
CA ALA A 88 13.29 -0.68 2.11
C ALA A 88 11.76 -0.76 1.97
N SER A 89 11.10 -1.74 2.62
CA SER A 89 9.63 -1.83 2.58
C SER A 89 8.98 -0.71 3.37
N LEU A 90 9.57 -0.27 4.48
CA LEU A 90 9.10 0.90 5.24
C LEU A 90 9.25 2.19 4.41
N ALA A 91 10.37 2.37 3.71
CA ALA A 91 10.56 3.48 2.81
C ALA A 91 9.49 3.49 1.69
N ALA A 92 9.20 2.33 1.09
CA ALA A 92 8.14 2.21 0.08
C ALA A 92 6.75 2.54 0.65
N LEU A 93 6.45 2.12 1.89
CA LEU A 93 5.21 2.46 2.57
C LEU A 93 5.08 3.97 2.79
N ILE A 94 6.15 4.63 3.25
CA ILE A 94 6.18 6.09 3.44
C ILE A 94 6.08 6.83 2.10
N MET A 95 6.73 6.36 1.04
CA MET A 95 6.64 6.98 -0.29
C MET A 95 5.25 6.86 -0.92
N GLN A 96 4.43 5.89 -0.48
CA GLN A 96 3.06 5.70 -0.97
C GLN A 96 2.01 6.42 -0.14
N ASP A 97 2.01 6.19 1.16
CA ASP A 97 0.94 6.64 2.06
C ASP A 97 1.45 7.59 3.16
N GLY A 98 2.74 7.93 3.15
CA GLY A 98 3.36 8.80 4.14
C GLY A 98 3.14 10.29 3.85
N SER A 99 2.99 11.07 4.90
CA SER A 99 2.96 12.53 4.82
C SER A 99 3.48 13.18 6.10
N ARG A 100 3.88 14.44 6.01
CA ARG A 100 4.43 15.21 7.12
C ARG A 100 3.32 15.64 8.07
N GLN A 101 3.47 15.34 9.36
CA GLN A 101 2.66 15.90 10.44
C GLN A 101 3.41 17.03 11.15
N LYS A 102 2.84 18.23 11.13
CA LYS A 102 3.46 19.41 11.74
C LYS A 102 3.65 19.16 13.25
N GLY A 103 4.92 19.20 13.69
CA GLY A 103 5.30 19.03 15.10
C GLY A 103 5.29 17.59 15.63
N GLN A 104 4.97 16.58 14.80
CA GLN A 104 4.83 15.19 15.23
C GLN A 104 5.55 14.17 14.32
N GLY A 105 6.16 14.62 13.22
CA GLY A 105 6.98 13.79 12.35
C GLY A 105 6.26 13.34 11.08
N VAL A 106 6.12 12.03 10.90
CA VAL A 106 5.50 11.40 9.72
C VAL A 106 4.26 10.63 10.17
N PHE A 107 3.15 10.77 9.45
CA PHE A 107 2.02 9.83 9.55
C PHE A 107 1.92 9.01 8.28
N ILE A 108 1.36 7.81 8.40
CA ILE A 108 1.13 6.89 7.29
C ILE A 108 -0.37 6.68 7.19
N ALA A 109 -0.98 6.98 6.05
CA ALA A 109 -2.42 6.86 5.86
C ALA A 109 -2.85 5.38 5.78
N THR A 110 -3.19 4.77 6.91
CA THR A 110 -3.65 3.38 7.00
C THR A 110 -5.17 3.23 7.06
N ASN A 111 -5.91 4.20 6.51
CA ASN A 111 -7.37 4.30 6.62
C ASN A 111 -8.13 3.10 6.02
N CYS A 112 -7.45 2.25 5.25
CA CYS A 112 -8.01 1.03 4.68
C CYS A 112 -7.98 -0.18 5.64
N PHE A 113 -7.32 -0.05 6.79
CA PHE A 113 -7.21 -1.10 7.81
C PHE A 113 -8.06 -0.78 9.03
N THR A 114 -8.46 -1.83 9.74
CA THR A 114 -9.13 -1.73 11.04
C THR A 114 -8.17 -1.21 12.13
N PHE A 115 -8.73 -0.78 13.26
CA PHE A 115 -7.92 -0.31 14.39
C PHE A 115 -6.93 -1.38 14.88
N THR A 116 -7.38 -2.63 15.01
CA THR A 116 -6.55 -3.75 15.45
C THR A 116 -5.41 -4.04 14.47
N GLU A 117 -5.66 -3.94 13.17
CA GLU A 117 -4.62 -4.07 12.15
C GLU A 117 -3.61 -2.91 12.20
N CYS A 118 -4.07 -1.68 12.46
CA CYS A 118 -3.18 -0.54 12.66
C CYS A 118 -2.33 -0.71 13.93
N GLN A 119 -2.90 -1.24 15.02
CA GLN A 119 -2.15 -1.55 16.24
C GLN A 119 -1.12 -2.66 16.01
N PHE A 120 -1.46 -3.68 15.22
CA PHE A 120 -0.53 -4.72 14.82
C PHE A 120 0.64 -4.12 14.03
N LEU A 121 0.36 -3.28 13.03
CA LEU A 121 1.41 -2.58 12.28
C LEU A 121 2.29 -1.71 13.19
N SER A 122 1.69 -0.95 14.10
CA SER A 122 2.41 -0.13 15.10
C SER A 122 3.36 -0.99 15.96
N SER A 123 2.88 -2.16 16.41
CA SER A 123 3.69 -3.10 17.20
C SER A 123 4.84 -3.69 16.38
N LEU A 124 4.63 -3.97 15.09
CA LEU A 124 5.70 -4.40 14.18
C LEU A 124 6.76 -3.33 13.97
N LEU A 125 6.36 -2.07 13.75
CA LEU A 125 7.31 -0.96 13.56
C LEU A 125 8.16 -0.73 14.81
N SER A 126 7.54 -0.79 15.99
CA SER A 126 8.23 -0.70 17.28
C SER A 126 9.23 -1.85 17.48
N SER A 127 8.78 -3.10 17.33
CA SER A 127 9.64 -4.27 17.54
C SER A 127 10.74 -4.46 16.49
N THR A 128 10.51 -4.03 15.24
CA THR A 128 11.45 -4.24 14.13
C THR A 128 12.47 -3.10 13.99
N PHE A 129 12.06 -1.86 14.27
CA PHE A 129 12.88 -0.67 14.01
C PHE A 129 13.10 0.22 15.24
N ASP A 130 12.56 -0.12 16.40
CA ASP A 130 12.56 0.72 17.60
C ASP A 130 11.95 2.12 17.37
N ILE A 131 10.92 2.17 16.51
CA ILE A 131 10.20 3.42 16.19
C ILE A 131 8.93 3.49 17.04
N LYS A 132 8.81 4.55 17.83
CA LYS A 132 7.59 4.83 18.59
C LYS A 132 6.50 5.37 17.66
N THR A 133 5.38 4.68 17.63
CA THR A 133 4.21 5.01 16.81
C THR A 133 2.93 5.05 17.65
N SER A 134 1.96 5.85 17.20
CA SER A 134 0.63 5.96 17.81
C SER A 134 -0.43 5.85 16.73
N VAL A 135 -1.47 5.04 16.97
CA VAL A 135 -2.63 4.95 16.09
C VAL A 135 -3.63 6.04 16.47
N VAL A 136 -4.02 6.88 15.52
CA VAL A 136 -4.92 8.01 15.75
C VAL A 136 -6.10 7.99 14.77
N SER A 137 -7.21 8.63 15.15
CA SER A 137 -8.35 8.79 14.26
C SER A 137 -8.00 9.66 13.05
N ALA A 138 -8.47 9.26 11.87
CA ALA A 138 -8.33 10.02 10.63
C ALA A 138 -9.44 11.08 10.43
N GLY A 139 -10.35 11.22 11.40
CA GLY A 139 -11.46 12.20 11.37
C GLY A 139 -12.77 11.67 10.78
N VAL A 140 -12.77 10.46 10.23
CA VAL A 140 -13.97 9.74 9.77
C VAL A 140 -14.21 8.53 10.68
N PRO A 141 -15.45 8.18 11.03
CA PRO A 141 -15.74 7.00 11.82
C PRO A 141 -15.09 5.74 11.24
N GLN A 142 -14.42 4.97 12.09
CA GLN A 142 -13.72 3.73 11.75
C GLN A 142 -12.52 3.88 10.78
N GLN A 143 -11.96 5.08 10.64
CA GLN A 143 -10.71 5.31 9.90
C GLN A 143 -9.58 5.72 10.82
N TRP A 144 -8.42 5.12 10.60
CA TRP A 144 -7.25 5.22 11.48
C TRP A 144 -5.98 5.44 10.66
N ARG A 145 -5.02 6.14 11.25
CA ARG A 145 -3.68 6.39 10.69
C ARG A 145 -2.61 6.31 11.79
#